data_AF-A0A7S1N340-F1
#
_entry.id   AF-A0A7S1N340-F1
#
_cell.length_a   1.000
_cell.length_b   1.000
_cell.length_c   1.000
_cell.angle_alpha   90.00
_cell.angle_beta   90.00
_cell.angle_gamma   90.00
#
_symmetry.space_group_name_H-M   'P 1'
#
loop_
_entity.id
_entity.type
_entity.pdbx_description
1 polymer ?
#
loop_
_entity_poly.entity_id
_entity_poly.type
_entity_poly.pdbx_seq_one_letter_code
_entity_poly.pdbx_strand_id
1 'polypeptide(L)'
;FLQLPDDTLLDICDFLGTCVLSHICRRAWDLLHGRHVRLTLTQASQHRTFAAIKRAPSLRTLYLYLGNRDCGFDPGSVMLGMRCAASLHTVHVNLSNSKVNTCGAAKLKSLKNAPSLHTLHLNLEYNDVGDVGAWYLAEVKQATSLCTLHLFLRQNNIGPHGAEGLAGLKEAKSLHTLLLSLGSNKVEAD
;
A
#
# COMPACT_ATOMS: atom_id res chain seq x y z
N PHE A 1 14.79 20.62 10.54
CA PHE A 1 14.85 19.14 10.47
C PHE A 1 13.85 18.61 11.49
N LEU A 2 12.88 17.82 11.02
CA LEU A 2 11.78 17.20 11.78
C LEU A 2 10.90 18.16 12.59
N GLN A 3 9.93 18.76 11.90
CA GLN A 3 8.76 19.38 12.51
C GLN A 3 7.54 18.81 11.80
N LEU A 4 6.86 17.87 12.45
CA LEU A 4 5.48 17.50 12.12
C LEU A 4 4.61 18.60 12.76
N PRO A 5 3.81 19.38 12.02
CA PRO A 5 2.88 20.32 12.63
C PRO A 5 1.63 19.60 13.11
N ASP A 6 1.22 20.00 14.31
CA ASP A 6 0.06 19.58 15.08
C ASP A 6 -1.29 19.71 14.35
N ASP A 7 -2.22 18.84 14.76
CA ASP A 7 -3.67 19.05 14.76
C ASP A 7 -4.46 19.02 13.45
N THR A 8 -4.38 17.89 12.73
CA THR A 8 -5.61 17.28 12.18
C THR A 8 -5.51 15.75 12.14
N LEU A 9 -5.31 15.16 13.31
CA LEU A 9 -5.52 13.73 13.54
C LEU A 9 -7.04 13.44 13.48
N LEU A 10 -7.59 13.38 12.28
CA LEU A 10 -8.89 12.75 12.08
C LEU A 10 -8.63 11.24 11.94
N ASP A 11 -8.58 10.54 13.06
CA ASP A 11 -8.74 9.09 13.07
C ASP A 11 -10.16 8.77 12.54
N ILE A 12 -10.26 8.53 11.23
CA ILE A 12 -11.49 8.07 10.56
C ILE A 12 -11.89 6.64 11.04
N CYS A 13 -11.16 6.05 11.98
CA CYS A 13 -11.46 4.75 12.58
C CYS A 13 -12.82 4.73 13.29
N ASP A 14 -13.17 5.79 14.02
CA ASP A 14 -14.46 5.85 14.74
C ASP A 14 -15.60 6.40 13.89
N PHE A 15 -15.28 7.12 12.81
CA PHE A 15 -16.30 7.83 12.03
C PHE A 15 -17.08 6.92 11.05
N LEU A 16 -16.47 5.84 10.59
CA LEU A 16 -17.12 4.85 9.72
C LEU A 16 -17.81 3.71 10.48
N GLY A 17 -17.63 3.65 11.81
CA GLY A 17 -18.25 2.64 12.68
C GLY A 17 -19.70 2.96 13.07
N THR A 18 -20.11 4.23 13.11
CA THR A 18 -21.42 4.61 13.68
C THR A 18 -22.29 5.55 12.86
N CYS A 19 -21.83 6.18 11.77
CA CYS A 19 -22.69 7.14 11.06
C CYS A 19 -23.19 6.66 9.71
N VAL A 20 -24.51 6.44 9.66
CA VAL A 20 -25.35 6.83 8.52
C VAL A 20 -24.82 8.15 7.96
N LEU A 21 -24.67 8.22 6.64
CA LEU A 21 -24.30 9.40 5.86
C LEU A 21 -25.07 10.66 6.31
N SER A 22 -24.60 11.33 7.36
CA SER A 22 -25.17 12.60 7.82
C SER A 22 -24.41 13.75 7.17
N HIS A 23 -25.13 14.82 6.85
CA HIS A 23 -24.63 16.01 6.18
C HIS A 23 -23.39 16.67 6.84
N ILE A 24 -23.16 16.38 8.13
CA ILE A 24 -22.01 16.86 8.91
C ILE A 24 -20.71 16.21 8.43
N CYS A 25 -20.76 14.93 8.06
CA CYS A 25 -19.61 14.15 7.58
C CYS A 25 -19.16 14.62 6.18
N ARG A 26 -20.13 14.97 5.32
CA ARG A 26 -19.87 15.58 4.01
C ARG A 26 -19.25 16.97 4.14
N ARG A 27 -19.77 17.81 5.05
CA ARG A 27 -19.22 19.14 5.31
C ARG A 27 -17.83 19.10 5.92
N ALA A 28 -17.51 18.18 6.83
CA ALA A 28 -16.16 18.04 7.38
C ALA A 28 -15.16 17.53 6.32
N TRP A 29 -15.58 16.60 5.47
CA TRP A 29 -14.81 16.10 4.31
C TRP A 29 -14.55 17.18 3.24
N ASP A 30 -15.57 17.99 2.94
CA ASP A 30 -15.50 19.10 1.99
C ASP A 30 -14.74 20.31 2.58
N LEU A 31 -14.78 20.53 3.90
CA LEU A 31 -13.97 21.54 4.60
C LEU A 31 -12.48 21.14 4.69
N LEU A 32 -12.16 19.83 4.72
CA LEU A 32 -10.79 19.31 4.81
C LEU A 32 -9.99 19.30 3.50
N HIS A 33 -10.58 19.57 2.31
CA HIS A 33 -9.85 19.82 1.05
C HIS A 33 -8.73 18.82 0.67
N GLY A 34 -8.74 17.60 1.22
CA GLY A 34 -7.53 16.79 1.30
C GLY A 34 -7.24 16.04 0.03
N ARG A 35 -6.34 16.56 -0.82
CA ARG A 35 -5.56 15.74 -1.75
C ARG A 35 -4.85 14.58 -1.04
N HIS A 36 -4.75 14.62 0.29
CA HIS A 36 -4.07 13.67 1.15
C HIS A 36 -5.04 13.10 2.19
N VAL A 37 -5.11 11.79 2.31
CA VAL A 37 -5.94 11.09 3.29
C VAL A 37 -5.11 10.01 4.00
N ARG A 38 -5.19 9.94 5.33
CA ARG A 38 -4.60 8.88 6.16
C ARG A 38 -5.70 8.05 6.79
N LEU A 39 -5.61 6.73 6.68
CA LEU A 39 -6.60 5.78 7.20
C LEU A 39 -5.92 4.65 7.93
N THR A 40 -6.52 4.25 9.06
CA THR A 40 -6.23 2.99 9.73
C THR A 40 -7.46 2.10 9.59
N LEU A 41 -7.32 0.94 8.94
CA LEU A 41 -8.48 0.08 8.63
C LEU A 41 -8.51 -1.19 9.47
N THR A 42 -9.68 -1.52 10.00
CA THR A 42 -10.01 -2.83 10.56
C THR A 42 -10.67 -3.68 9.47
N GLN A 43 -10.75 -5.01 9.66
CA GLN A 43 -11.37 -5.91 8.66
C GLN A 43 -12.81 -5.48 8.29
N ALA A 44 -13.58 -4.98 9.26
CA ALA A 44 -14.96 -4.58 9.07
C ALA A 44 -15.12 -3.28 8.23
N SER A 45 -14.14 -2.38 8.26
CA SER A 45 -14.22 -1.08 7.57
C SER A 45 -13.61 -1.07 6.17
N GLN A 46 -12.85 -2.11 5.80
CA GLN A 46 -12.09 -2.19 4.54
C GLN A 46 -12.96 -2.07 3.28
N HIS A 47 -13.98 -2.91 3.12
CA HIS A 47 -14.80 -2.93 1.89
C HIS A 47 -15.52 -1.59 1.63
N ARG A 48 -16.00 -0.93 2.69
CA ARG A 48 -16.67 0.38 2.60
C ARG A 48 -15.69 1.50 2.27
N THR A 49 -14.51 1.45 2.86
CA THR A 49 -13.45 2.43 2.62
C THR A 49 -12.98 2.39 1.17
N PHE A 50 -12.79 1.20 0.58
CA PHE A 50 -12.34 1.09 -0.81
C PHE A 50 -13.39 1.58 -1.82
N ALA A 51 -14.67 1.35 -1.54
CA ALA A 51 -15.76 1.92 -2.32
C ALA A 51 -15.75 3.45 -2.28
N ALA A 52 -15.39 4.05 -1.14
CA ALA A 52 -15.26 5.50 -0.99
C ALA A 52 -14.05 6.06 -1.74
N ILE A 53 -12.88 5.41 -1.65
CA ILE A 53 -11.65 5.81 -2.39
C ILE A 53 -11.91 5.83 -3.90
N LYS A 54 -12.61 4.82 -4.44
CA LYS A 54 -12.97 4.76 -5.86
C LYS A 54 -13.85 5.92 -6.32
N ARG A 55 -14.58 6.55 -5.39
CA ARG A 55 -15.52 7.66 -5.66
C ARG A 55 -14.94 9.03 -5.30
N ALA A 56 -13.66 9.12 -4.95
CA ALA A 56 -12.99 10.37 -4.56
C ALA A 56 -12.09 10.90 -5.70
N PRO A 57 -12.62 11.68 -6.67
CA PRO A 57 -11.88 12.11 -7.86
C PRO A 57 -10.74 13.12 -7.58
N SER A 58 -10.73 13.74 -6.39
CA SER A 58 -9.72 14.71 -5.96
C SER A 58 -8.59 14.08 -5.13
N LEU A 59 -8.73 12.81 -4.73
CA LEU A 59 -7.77 12.14 -3.86
C LEU A 59 -6.49 11.82 -4.64
N ARG A 60 -5.35 12.39 -4.21
CA ARG A 60 -4.04 12.20 -4.85
C ARG A 60 -3.08 11.38 -4.01
N THR A 61 -3.14 11.50 -2.70
CA THR A 61 -2.23 10.86 -1.77
C THR A 61 -3.02 10.06 -0.75
N LEU A 62 -2.63 8.81 -0.55
CA LEU A 62 -3.27 7.92 0.39
C LEU A 62 -2.24 7.28 1.30
N TYR A 63 -2.46 7.37 2.61
CA TYR A 63 -1.70 6.64 3.63
C TYR A 63 -2.60 5.58 4.24
N LEU A 64 -2.21 4.32 4.15
CA LEU A 64 -2.92 3.18 4.72
C LEU A 64 -2.07 2.51 5.78
N TYR A 65 -2.62 2.39 6.98
CA TYR A 65 -2.05 1.60 8.07
C TYR A 65 -3.00 0.44 8.32
N LEU A 66 -2.50 -0.78 8.08
CA LEU A 66 -3.31 -1.99 8.16
C LEU A 66 -2.78 -2.83 9.31
N GLY A 67 -3.13 -2.42 10.52
CA GLY A 67 -2.80 -3.13 11.75
C GLY A 67 -3.90 -4.13 12.08
N ASN A 68 -3.82 -5.36 11.56
CA ASN A 68 -4.52 -6.47 12.20
C ASN A 68 -3.79 -7.80 12.04
N ARG A 69 -3.80 -8.59 13.12
CA ARG A 69 -3.03 -9.85 13.28
C ARG A 69 -3.85 -11.11 13.01
N ASP A 70 -5.08 -11.01 12.53
CA ASP A 70 -5.97 -12.17 12.44
C ASP A 70 -5.95 -12.91 11.11
N CYS A 71 -6.13 -14.23 11.23
CA CYS A 71 -6.21 -15.21 10.16
C CYS A 71 -7.40 -14.86 9.25
N GLY A 72 -7.15 -14.65 7.95
CA GLY A 72 -8.19 -14.27 6.98
C GLY A 72 -8.11 -12.82 6.51
N PHE A 73 -7.15 -12.04 7.02
CA PHE A 73 -6.78 -10.77 6.42
C PHE A 73 -6.19 -10.99 5.03
N ASP A 74 -6.80 -10.34 4.03
CA ASP A 74 -6.30 -10.31 2.67
C ASP A 74 -5.75 -8.90 2.35
N PRO A 75 -4.50 -8.58 2.73
CA PRO A 75 -3.88 -7.29 2.42
C PRO A 75 -3.87 -6.98 0.92
N GLY A 76 -3.99 -8.02 0.09
CA GLY A 76 -4.14 -7.89 -1.34
C GLY A 76 -5.46 -7.33 -1.84
N SER A 77 -6.56 -7.53 -1.11
CA SER A 77 -7.88 -6.96 -1.44
C SER A 77 -7.87 -5.43 -1.40
N VAL A 78 -7.09 -4.86 -0.48
CA VAL A 78 -6.82 -3.42 -0.39
C VAL A 78 -6.24 -2.89 -1.69
N MET A 79 -5.37 -3.68 -2.31
CA MET A 79 -4.68 -3.32 -3.54
C MET A 79 -5.54 -3.41 -4.79
N LEU A 80 -6.44 -4.40 -4.84
CA LEU A 80 -7.45 -4.48 -5.89
C LEU A 80 -8.38 -3.26 -5.91
N GLY A 81 -8.72 -2.70 -4.74
CA GLY A 81 -9.50 -1.47 -4.62
C GLY A 81 -8.79 -0.24 -5.21
N MET A 82 -7.46 -0.17 -5.07
CA MET A 82 -6.64 0.96 -5.53
C MET A 82 -6.44 1.01 -7.05
N ARG A 83 -6.58 -0.11 -7.77
CA ARG A 83 -6.50 -0.16 -9.25
C ARG A 83 -7.45 0.82 -9.93
N CYS A 84 -8.61 1.08 -9.31
CA CYS A 84 -9.69 1.88 -9.92
C CYS A 84 -9.63 3.37 -9.57
N ALA A 85 -8.69 3.81 -8.73
CA ALA A 85 -8.61 5.20 -8.29
C ALA A 85 -7.78 6.01 -9.29
N ALA A 86 -8.45 6.52 -10.33
CA ALA A 86 -7.82 7.23 -11.43
C ALA A 86 -7.04 8.49 -11.01
N SER A 87 -7.28 9.03 -9.81
CA SER A 87 -6.63 10.24 -9.32
C SER A 87 -5.46 9.99 -8.35
N LEU A 88 -5.29 8.76 -7.85
CA LEU A 88 -4.22 8.45 -6.89
C LEU A 88 -2.85 8.54 -7.56
N HIS A 89 -2.01 9.40 -7.00
CA HIS A 89 -0.67 9.72 -7.44
C HIS A 89 0.39 9.13 -6.52
N THR A 90 0.16 9.22 -5.20
CA THR A 90 1.08 8.76 -4.17
C THR A 90 0.37 7.85 -3.20
N VAL A 91 0.93 6.67 -2.95
CA VAL A 91 0.36 5.70 -2.01
C VAL A 91 1.43 5.27 -1.03
N HIS A 92 1.11 5.35 0.26
CA HIS A 92 1.88 4.80 1.34
C HIS A 92 1.07 3.68 2.00
N VAL A 93 1.62 2.48 2.04
CA VAL A 93 1.01 1.34 2.71
C VAL A 93 1.98 0.79 3.74
N ASN A 94 1.56 0.76 5.00
CA ASN A 94 2.26 0.07 6.06
C ASN A 94 1.54 -1.23 6.42
N LEU A 95 2.20 -2.33 6.09
CA LEU A 95 1.81 -3.71 6.34
C LEU A 95 2.88 -4.46 7.17
N SER A 96 3.74 -3.71 7.87
CA SER A 96 4.77 -4.31 8.72
C SER A 96 4.12 -5.19 9.79
N ASN A 97 4.61 -6.43 9.94
CA ASN A 97 4.08 -7.39 10.91
C ASN A 97 2.56 -7.66 10.77
N SER A 98 2.07 -7.69 9.53
CA SER A 98 0.65 -7.90 9.19
C SER A 98 0.36 -9.29 8.61
N LYS A 99 1.25 -10.27 8.80
CA LYS A 99 1.14 -11.65 8.30
C LYS A 99 0.91 -11.73 6.78
N VAL A 100 1.52 -10.83 6.01
CA VAL A 100 1.50 -10.87 4.54
C VAL A 100 2.31 -12.09 4.09
N ASN A 101 1.62 -13.06 3.50
CA ASN A 101 2.25 -14.23 2.88
C ASN A 101 2.33 -14.08 1.35
N THR A 102 2.84 -15.10 0.67
CA THR A 102 2.86 -15.20 -0.80
C THR A 102 1.53 -14.83 -1.47
N CYS A 103 0.39 -15.28 -0.93
CA CYS A 103 -0.93 -14.99 -1.50
C CYS A 103 -1.32 -13.51 -1.35
N GLY A 104 -0.95 -12.89 -0.23
CA GLY A 104 -1.09 -11.45 -0.03
C GLY A 104 -0.22 -10.65 -1.02
N ALA A 105 1.04 -11.08 -1.19
CA ALA A 105 1.96 -10.49 -2.15
C ALA A 105 1.48 -10.62 -3.60
N ALA A 106 0.87 -11.75 -3.97
CA ALA A 106 0.33 -12.02 -5.31
C ALA A 106 -0.69 -10.99 -5.79
N LYS A 107 -1.37 -10.32 -4.86
CA LYS A 107 -2.40 -9.32 -5.18
C LYS A 107 -1.81 -7.92 -5.34
N LEU A 108 -0.60 -7.69 -4.84
CA LEU A 108 0.14 -6.44 -5.05
C LEU A 108 0.51 -6.23 -6.51
N LYS A 109 0.61 -7.32 -7.30
CA LYS A 109 0.77 -7.24 -8.77
C LYS A 109 -0.30 -6.41 -9.45
N SER A 110 -1.48 -6.24 -8.84
CA SER A 110 -2.58 -5.47 -9.42
C SER A 110 -2.25 -3.97 -9.58
N LEU A 111 -1.28 -3.45 -8.81
CA LEU A 111 -0.81 -2.07 -8.90
C LEU A 111 -0.20 -1.69 -10.24
N LYS A 112 0.28 -2.67 -11.01
CA LYS A 112 0.80 -2.42 -12.37
C LYS A 112 -0.24 -1.76 -13.29
N ASN A 113 -1.52 -1.85 -12.93
CA ASN A 113 -2.63 -1.27 -13.67
C ASN A 113 -3.16 0.05 -13.09
N ALA A 114 -2.52 0.62 -12.05
CA ALA A 114 -2.94 1.91 -11.49
C ALA A 114 -2.49 3.03 -12.45
N PRO A 115 -3.41 3.72 -13.16
CA PRO A 115 -3.04 4.56 -14.29
C PRO A 115 -2.23 5.80 -13.89
N SER A 116 -2.46 6.31 -12.68
CA SER A 116 -1.90 7.60 -12.24
C SER A 116 -0.89 7.49 -11.09
N LEU A 117 -0.55 6.26 -10.66
CA LEU A 117 0.31 6.03 -9.51
C LEU A 117 1.78 6.33 -9.87
N HIS A 118 2.32 7.43 -9.36
CA HIS A 118 3.71 7.84 -9.58
C HIS A 118 4.64 7.44 -8.45
N THR A 119 4.12 7.31 -7.24
CA THR A 119 4.93 7.01 -6.06
C THR A 119 4.26 5.96 -5.20
N LEU A 120 4.99 4.88 -4.92
CA LEU A 120 4.58 3.82 -4.01
C LEU A 120 5.60 3.66 -2.89
N HIS A 121 5.13 3.81 -1.66
CA HIS A 121 5.85 3.40 -0.46
C HIS A 121 5.15 2.19 0.14
N LEU A 122 5.85 1.07 0.19
CA LEU A 122 5.32 -0.19 0.66
C LEU A 122 6.24 -0.76 1.75
N ASN A 123 5.77 -0.70 2.99
CA ASN A 123 6.44 -1.34 4.11
C ASN A 123 5.82 -2.72 4.35
N LEU A 124 6.60 -3.76 4.10
CA LEU A 124 6.27 -5.17 4.30
C LEU A 124 7.23 -5.84 5.28
N GLU A 125 7.94 -5.09 6.12
CA GLU A 125 8.90 -5.67 7.07
C GLU A 125 8.22 -6.68 8.03
N TYR A 126 8.96 -7.71 8.45
CA TYR A 126 8.50 -8.73 9.40
C TYR A 126 7.25 -9.49 8.92
N ASN A 127 7.28 -10.01 7.69
CA ASN A 127 6.21 -10.81 7.10
C ASN A 127 6.75 -12.14 6.56
N ASP A 128 5.95 -12.88 5.77
CA ASP A 128 6.32 -14.18 5.19
C ASP A 128 6.11 -14.18 3.67
N VAL A 129 6.61 -13.14 3.01
CA VAL A 129 6.45 -12.94 1.56
C VAL A 129 7.08 -14.09 0.77
N GLY A 130 8.27 -14.55 1.19
CA GLY A 130 9.01 -15.62 0.53
C GLY A 130 9.42 -15.30 -0.91
N ASP A 131 10.04 -16.28 -1.58
CA ASP A 131 10.57 -16.10 -2.94
C ASP A 131 9.47 -15.81 -3.96
N VAL A 132 8.41 -16.62 -3.96
CA VAL A 132 7.29 -16.46 -4.90
C VAL A 132 6.58 -15.13 -4.69
N GLY A 133 6.46 -14.66 -3.44
CA GLY A 133 5.89 -13.34 -3.17
C GLY A 133 6.78 -12.21 -3.69
N ALA A 134 8.11 -12.36 -3.60
CA ALA A 134 9.07 -11.41 -4.14
C ALA A 134 8.96 -11.28 -5.67
N TRP A 135 8.74 -12.38 -6.39
CA TRP A 135 8.41 -12.35 -7.83
C TRP A 135 7.13 -11.57 -8.12
N TYR A 136 6.08 -11.76 -7.33
CA TYR A 136 4.84 -11.00 -7.50
C TYR A 136 4.97 -9.51 -7.19
N LEU A 137 5.84 -9.14 -6.24
CA LEU A 137 6.15 -7.74 -5.96
C LEU A 137 6.88 -7.09 -7.16
N ALA A 138 7.79 -7.82 -7.79
CA ALA A 138 8.54 -7.35 -8.96
C ALA A 138 7.66 -7.06 -10.18
N GLU A 139 6.46 -7.65 -10.27
CA GLU A 139 5.49 -7.39 -11.36
C GLU A 139 5.06 -5.92 -11.47
N VAL A 140 5.26 -5.12 -10.42
CA VAL A 140 5.04 -3.66 -10.48
C VAL A 140 5.93 -2.99 -11.53
N LYS A 141 6.99 -3.67 -12.01
CA LYS A 141 7.80 -3.23 -13.17
C LYS A 141 7.00 -2.93 -14.43
N GLN A 142 5.81 -3.52 -14.57
CA GLN A 142 4.91 -3.28 -15.70
C GLN A 142 4.10 -1.99 -15.56
N ALA A 143 4.17 -1.28 -14.42
CA ALA A 143 3.51 0.01 -14.24
C ALA A 143 4.11 1.08 -15.16
N THR A 144 3.27 1.72 -15.97
CA THR A 144 3.69 2.74 -16.94
C THR A 144 3.82 4.15 -16.36
N SER A 145 3.29 4.39 -15.16
CA SER A 145 3.33 5.69 -14.49
C SER A 145 4.16 5.72 -13.21
N LEU A 146 4.62 4.56 -12.70
CA LEU A 146 5.33 4.49 -11.43
C LEU A 146 6.79 4.95 -11.58
N CYS A 147 7.09 6.15 -11.06
CA CYS A 147 8.42 6.75 -11.09
C CYS A 147 9.26 6.44 -9.85
N THR A 148 8.62 6.26 -8.70
CA THR A 148 9.29 6.06 -7.42
C THR A 148 8.71 4.86 -6.67
N LEU A 149 9.58 3.91 -6.31
CA LEU A 149 9.23 2.73 -5.54
C LEU A 149 10.13 2.64 -4.31
N HIS A 150 9.54 2.71 -3.12
CA HIS A 150 10.20 2.38 -1.87
C HIS A 150 9.59 1.08 -1.35
N LEU A 151 10.40 0.02 -1.30
CA LEU A 151 9.99 -1.32 -0.94
C LEU A 151 10.84 -1.83 0.23
N PHE A 152 10.21 -1.95 1.40
CA PHE A 152 10.86 -2.44 2.61
C PHE A 152 10.44 -3.87 2.89
N LEU A 153 11.38 -4.81 2.81
CA LEU A 153 11.17 -6.25 2.89
C LEU A 153 12.04 -6.91 3.95
N ARG A 154 12.49 -6.17 4.97
CA ARG A 154 13.29 -6.74 6.05
C ARG A 154 12.58 -7.94 6.69
N GLN A 155 13.30 -9.04 6.94
CA GLN A 155 12.76 -10.25 7.59
C GLN A 155 11.48 -10.77 6.91
N ASN A 156 11.61 -11.28 5.69
CA ASN A 156 10.50 -11.77 4.85
C ASN A 156 10.70 -13.18 4.29
N ASN A 157 11.69 -13.93 4.80
CA ASN A 157 12.05 -15.26 4.31
C ASN A 157 12.37 -15.29 2.80
N ILE A 158 12.89 -14.19 2.23
CA ILE A 158 13.31 -14.11 0.83
C ILE A 158 14.69 -14.75 0.69
N GLY A 159 14.79 -15.77 -0.17
CA GLY A 159 16.01 -16.45 -0.57
C GLY A 159 16.65 -15.87 -1.84
N PRO A 160 17.68 -16.55 -2.40
CA PRO A 160 18.35 -16.10 -3.62
C PRO A 160 17.40 -16.01 -4.83
N HIS A 161 16.47 -16.96 -4.96
CA HIS A 161 15.48 -16.96 -6.05
C HIS A 161 14.50 -15.79 -5.97
N GLY A 162 14.09 -15.37 -4.77
CA GLY A 162 13.25 -14.21 -4.59
C GLY A 162 13.99 -12.90 -4.86
N ALA A 163 15.27 -12.83 -4.49
CA ALA A 163 16.13 -11.70 -4.82
C ALA A 163 16.35 -11.57 -6.34
N GLU A 164 16.53 -12.68 -7.06
CA GLU A 164 16.54 -12.69 -8.53
C GLU A 164 15.22 -12.16 -9.11
N GLY A 165 14.08 -12.58 -8.55
CA GLY A 165 12.77 -12.05 -8.92
C GLY A 165 12.68 -10.52 -8.77
N LEU A 166 13.13 -9.99 -7.63
CA LEU A 166 13.18 -8.55 -7.37
C LEU A 166 14.17 -7.81 -8.28
N ALA A 167 15.26 -8.45 -8.71
CA ALA A 167 16.18 -7.88 -9.69
C ALA A 167 15.47 -7.57 -11.02
N GLY A 168 14.33 -8.23 -11.32
CA GLY A 168 13.47 -7.91 -12.44
C GLY A 168 12.91 -6.48 -12.43
N LEU A 169 12.92 -5.77 -11.29
CA LEU A 169 12.56 -4.35 -11.22
C LEU A 169 13.45 -3.46 -12.11
N LYS A 170 14.65 -3.91 -12.49
CA LYS A 170 15.53 -3.22 -13.46
C LYS A 170 14.90 -3.03 -14.84
N GLU A 171 13.89 -3.83 -15.18
CA GLU A 171 13.17 -3.75 -16.46
C GLU A 171 12.03 -2.73 -16.45
N ALA A 172 11.77 -2.10 -15.30
CA ALA A 172 10.71 -1.11 -15.15
C ALA A 172 11.06 0.18 -15.92
N LYS A 173 10.42 0.39 -17.07
CA LYS A 173 10.72 1.52 -17.98
C LYS A 173 10.47 2.90 -17.37
N SER A 174 9.51 2.99 -16.46
CA SER A 174 9.03 4.25 -15.88
C SER A 174 9.70 4.55 -14.54
N LEU A 175 10.41 3.58 -13.95
CA LEU A 175 10.94 3.68 -12.60
C LEU A 175 12.30 4.39 -12.61
N HIS A 176 12.36 5.54 -11.93
CA HIS A 176 13.56 6.37 -11.85
C HIS A 176 14.20 6.32 -10.46
N THR A 177 13.43 5.95 -9.44
CA THR A 177 13.90 5.84 -8.06
C THR A 177 13.44 4.54 -7.45
N LEU A 178 14.40 3.71 -7.04
CA LEU A 178 14.17 2.48 -6.30
C LEU A 178 14.92 2.53 -4.98
N LEU A 179 14.19 2.44 -3.88
CA LEU A 179 14.74 2.14 -2.56
C LEU A 179 14.28 0.74 -2.17
N LEU A 180 15.21 -0.20 -2.02
CA LEU A 180 14.94 -1.59 -1.69
C LEU A 180 15.69 -1.98 -0.42
N SER A 181 14.97 -2.45 0.61
CA SER A 181 15.56 -2.99 1.83
C SER A 181 15.29 -4.47 1.96
N LEU A 182 16.34 -5.29 1.96
CA LEU A 182 16.28 -6.75 2.07
C LEU A 182 16.96 -7.29 3.34
N GLY A 183 17.26 -6.45 4.33
CA GLY A 183 17.96 -6.89 5.55
C GLY A 183 17.29 -8.09 6.25
N SER A 184 18.08 -8.94 6.90
CA SER A 184 17.57 -10.11 7.63
C SER A 184 16.72 -11.08 6.77
N ASN A 185 17.00 -11.16 5.46
CA ASN A 185 16.53 -12.22 4.57
C ASN A 185 17.65 -13.25 4.31
N LYS A 186 17.34 -14.30 3.56
CA LYS A 186 18.23 -15.44 3.27
C LYS A 186 18.85 -15.32 1.86
N VAL A 187 19.26 -14.11 1.48
CA VAL A 187 19.61 -13.78 0.08
C VAL A 187 20.98 -14.34 -0.33
N GLU A 188 21.84 -14.63 0.64
CA GLU A 188 23.10 -15.32 0.42
C GLU A 188 22.85 -16.83 0.29
N ALA A 189 23.56 -17.46 -0.64
CA ALA A 189 23.63 -18.92 -0.70
C ALA A 189 24.63 -19.38 0.37
N ASP A 190 24.20 -20.30 1.23
CA ASP A 190 25.10 -21.07 2.09
C ASP A 190 26.07 -21.93 1.26
#